data_AF-G8FXT3-F1
#
_entry.id   AF-G8FXT3-F1
#
_cell.length_a   1.000
_cell.length_b   1.000
_cell.length_c   1.000
_cell.angle_alpha   90.00
_cell.angle_beta   90.00
_cell.angle_gamma   90.00
#
_symmetry.space_group_name_H-M   'P 1'
#
loop_
_entity.id
_entity.type
_entity.pdbx_description
1 polymer ?
#
loop_
_entity_poly.entity_id
_entity_poly.type
_entity_poly.pdbx_seq_one_letter_code
_entity_poly.pdbx_strand_id
1 'polypeptide(L)'
;GVIGRYCDQPEMFPGVAHFHTMRVNQPAGKYYTSEYLRQLCDLWDFRGSGLTNMHGSTGDIVFLGTRTEQLEEIFYELTHNLDQDLG
;
A
#
# COMPACT_ATOMS: atom_id res chain seq x y z
N GLY A 1 -6.96 -7.28 -3.85
CA GLY A 1 -6.89 -6.29 -2.77
C GLY A 1 -5.68 -6.47 -1.87
N VAL A 2 -5.76 -7.33 -0.84
CA VAL A 2 -4.73 -7.43 0.21
C VAL A 2 -4.12 -8.84 0.28
N ILE A 3 -2.80 -8.92 0.44
CA ILE A 3 -2.05 -10.16 0.69
C ILE A 3 -1.46 -10.12 2.10
N GLY A 4 -2.03 -10.93 3.00
CA GLY A 4 -1.54 -11.06 4.38
C GLY A 4 -0.18 -11.76 4.46
N ARG A 5 0.69 -11.25 5.34
CA ARG A 5 2.01 -11.82 5.64
C ARG A 5 2.43 -11.49 7.06
N TYR A 6 3.09 -12.45 7.71
CA TYR A 6 3.61 -12.39 9.07
C TYR A 6 5.05 -12.87 9.09
N CYS A 7 5.90 -12.23 9.90
CA CYS A 7 7.27 -12.69 10.15
C CYS A 7 7.25 -13.93 11.06
N ASP A 8 8.16 -14.88 10.83
CA ASP A 8 8.32 -16.11 11.62
C ASP A 8 9.05 -15.88 12.95
N GLN A 9 9.69 -14.72 13.13
CA GLN A 9 10.42 -14.32 14.34
C GLN A 9 9.95 -12.95 14.85
N PRO A 10 8.68 -12.82 15.30
CA PRO A 10 8.08 -11.53 15.68
C PRO A 10 8.72 -10.90 16.92
N GLU A 11 9.31 -11.68 17.82
CA GLU A 11 10.03 -11.15 18.99
C GLU A 11 11.35 -10.48 18.59
N MET A 12 12.05 -11.04 17.60
CA MET A 12 13.29 -10.45 17.09
C MET A 12 13.03 -9.27 16.15
N PHE A 13 11.94 -9.34 15.37
CA PHE A 13 11.60 -8.34 14.36
C PHE A 13 10.15 -7.82 14.53
N PRO A 14 9.84 -7.13 15.64
CA PRO A 14 8.47 -6.72 15.95
C PRO A 14 7.87 -5.76 14.92
N GLY A 15 8.71 -4.95 14.26
CA GLY A 15 8.27 -3.99 13.24
C GLY A 15 7.67 -4.63 11.97
N VAL A 16 7.92 -5.92 11.73
CA VAL A 16 7.39 -6.67 10.58
C VAL A 16 6.61 -7.90 11.01
N ALA A 17 6.17 -7.96 12.28
CA ALA A 17 5.30 -9.02 12.77
C ALA A 17 4.04 -9.15 11.88
N HIS A 18 3.48 -8.01 11.46
CA HIS A 18 2.54 -7.90 10.34
C HIS A 18 3.21 -7.09 9.23
N PHE A 19 3.17 -7.62 8.01
CA PHE A 19 3.76 -6.94 6.86
C PHE A 19 2.94 -7.16 5.59
N HIS A 20 1.67 -6.76 5.66
CA HIS A 20 0.68 -7.01 4.63
C HIS A 20 0.93 -6.14 3.39
N THR A 21 0.65 -6.68 2.22
CA THR A 21 0.75 -5.96 0.95
C THR A 21 -0.64 -5.54 0.47
N MET A 22 -0.81 -4.27 0.10
CA MET A 22 -2.02 -3.77 -0.56
C MET A 22 -1.72 -3.51 -2.04
N ARG A 23 -2.56 -4.06 -2.93
CA ARG A 23 -2.51 -3.81 -4.36
C ARG A 23 -3.47 -2.68 -4.68
N VAL A 24 -2.98 -1.63 -5.32
CA VAL A 24 -3.70 -0.40 -5.67
C VAL A 24 -3.77 -0.30 -7.19
N ASN A 25 -4.97 -0.11 -7.76
CA ASN A 25 -5.17 -0.21 -9.21
C ASN A 25 -4.46 0.93 -9.96
N GLN A 26 -3.58 0.60 -10.91
CA GLN A 26 -2.86 1.61 -11.69
C GLN A 26 -3.72 2.20 -12.83
N PRO A 27 -3.48 3.46 -13.24
CA PRO A 27 -3.99 3.99 -14.50
C PRO A 27 -3.40 3.24 -15.70
N ALA A 28 -4.20 3.13 -16.77
CA ALA A 28 -3.77 2.49 -18.01
C ALA A 28 -2.50 3.17 -18.57
N GLY A 29 -1.50 2.37 -18.94
CA GLY A 29 -0.21 2.88 -19.43
C GLY A 29 0.71 3.48 -18.35
N LYS A 30 0.31 3.48 -17.07
CA LYS A 30 1.15 3.95 -15.94
C LYS A 30 1.63 5.40 -16.07
N TYR A 31 0.81 6.27 -16.64
CA TYR A 31 1.07 7.71 -16.67
C TYR A 31 0.50 8.37 -15.43
N TYR A 32 1.30 9.21 -14.77
CA TYR A 32 0.95 9.86 -13.52
C TYR A 32 1.30 11.35 -13.57
N THR A 33 0.56 12.14 -12.79
CA THR A 33 1.02 13.47 -12.37
C THR A 33 1.87 13.35 -11.11
N SER A 34 2.82 14.27 -10.92
CA SER A 34 3.63 14.30 -9.69
C SER A 34 2.79 14.58 -8.44
N GLU A 35 1.65 15.26 -8.59
CA GLU A 35 0.71 15.54 -7.51
C GLU A 35 0.06 14.26 -6.98
N TYR A 36 -0.50 13.44 -7.87
CA TYR A 36 -1.12 12.17 -7.51
C TYR A 36 -0.14 11.21 -6.82
N LEU A 37 1.09 11.09 -7.36
CA LEU A 37 2.10 10.23 -6.73
C LEU A 37 2.50 10.72 -5.34
N ARG A 38 2.60 12.05 -5.12
CA ARG A 38 2.87 12.60 -3.78
C ARG A 38 1.75 12.29 -2.81
N GLN A 39 0.49 12.42 -3.22
CA GLN A 39 -0.66 12.07 -2.38
C GLN A 39 -0.64 10.59 -1.96
N LEU A 40 -0.30 9.67 -2.87
CA LEU A 40 -0.13 8.25 -2.54
C LEU A 40 1.03 8.03 -1.56
N CYS A 41 2.16 8.73 -1.75
CA CYS A 41 3.29 8.67 -0.83
C CYS A 41 2.93 9.20 0.56
N ASP A 42 2.26 10.36 0.66
CA ASP A 42 1.87 10.96 1.95
C ASP A 42 0.96 10.01 2.75
N LEU A 43 0.00 9.36 2.08
CA LEU A 43 -0.84 8.32 2.68
C LEU A 43 -0.02 7.12 3.16
N TRP A 44 0.88 6.62 2.31
CA TRP A 44 1.64 5.41 2.58
C TRP A 44 2.74 5.59 3.62
N ASP A 45 3.34 6.78 3.70
CA ASP A 45 4.30 7.15 4.73
C ASP A 45 3.63 7.25 6.11
N PHE A 46 2.38 7.71 6.16
CA PHE A 46 1.64 7.83 7.42
C PHE A 46 1.11 6.48 7.94
N ARG A 47 0.59 5.62 7.05
CA ARG A 47 -0.16 4.40 7.44
C ARG A 47 0.54 3.07 7.07
N GLY A 48 1.64 3.14 6.35
CA GLY A 48 2.37 1.97 5.85
C GLY A 48 3.85 2.00 6.25
N SER A 49 4.65 1.27 5.49
CA SER A 49 6.10 1.18 5.69
C SER A 49 6.90 2.25 4.93
N GLY A 50 6.26 3.02 4.04
CA GLY A 50 6.93 3.86 3.04
C GLY A 50 7.57 3.06 1.87
N LEU A 51 7.59 1.73 1.92
CA LEU A 51 8.15 0.88 0.86
C LEU A 51 7.11 0.55 -0.20
N THR A 52 7.49 0.63 -1.47
CA THR A 52 6.60 0.31 -2.58
C THR A 52 7.30 -0.51 -3.66
N ASN A 53 6.52 -1.26 -4.45
CA ASN A 53 6.94 -1.68 -5.78
C ASN A 53 6.16 -0.89 -6.83
N MET A 54 6.89 -0.27 -7.76
CA MET A 54 6.34 0.48 -8.90
C MET A 54 6.82 -0.20 -10.19
N HIS A 55 6.23 -1.31 -10.62
CA HIS A 55 4.92 -1.89 -10.26
C HIS A 55 5.01 -3.40 -9.97
N GLY A 56 3.91 -4.00 -9.53
CA GLY A 56 3.74 -5.46 -9.58
C GLY A 56 3.70 -5.98 -11.02
N SER A 57 4.08 -7.24 -11.24
CA SER A 57 4.12 -7.84 -12.59
C SER A 57 2.77 -7.83 -13.32
N THR A 58 1.66 -7.91 -12.59
CA THR A 58 0.29 -7.81 -13.14
C THR A 58 -0.10 -6.37 -13.48
N GLY A 59 0.54 -5.38 -12.86
CA GLY A 59 0.35 -3.96 -13.17
C GLY A 59 0.17 -3.06 -11.95
N ASP A 60 -0.27 -3.60 -10.82
CA ASP A 60 -0.68 -2.84 -9.63
C ASP A 60 0.45 -1.97 -9.06
N ILE A 61 0.07 -0.83 -8.50
CA ILE A 61 0.89 -0.15 -7.50
C ILE A 61 0.89 -1.03 -6.25
N VAL A 62 2.06 -1.27 -5.67
CA VAL A 62 2.19 -2.16 -4.51
C VAL A 62 2.63 -1.36 -3.30
N PHE A 63 1.73 -1.23 -2.34
CA PHE A 63 2.01 -0.74 -1.00
C PHE A 63 2.53 -1.90 -0.15
N LEU A 64 3.83 -1.90 0.15
CA LEU A 64 4.55 -3.06 0.70
C LEU A 64 4.75 -2.96 2.21
N GLY A 65 3.82 -3.53 2.98
CA GLY A 65 3.98 -3.66 4.42
C GLY A 65 3.13 -2.65 5.19
N THR A 66 2.05 -3.15 5.77
CA THR A 66 1.28 -2.48 6.82
C THR A 66 0.70 -3.51 7.77
N ARG A 67 -0.04 -3.06 8.79
CA ARG A 67 -0.68 -3.88 9.82
C ARG A 67 -2.18 -4.02 9.54
N THR A 68 -2.82 -5.00 10.17
CA THR A 68 -4.23 -5.35 9.90
C THR A 68 -5.18 -4.18 10.19
N GLU A 69 -4.94 -3.47 11.29
CA GLU A 69 -5.72 -2.34 11.76
C GLU A 69 -5.66 -1.10 10.84
N GLN A 70 -4.68 -1.03 9.94
CA GLN A 70 -4.56 0.08 8.97
C GLN A 70 -5.24 -0.21 7.64
N LEU A 71 -5.67 -1.45 7.36
CA LEU A 71 -6.17 -1.83 6.04
C LEU A 71 -7.42 -1.02 5.62
N GLU A 72 -8.42 -0.97 6.50
CA GLU A 72 -9.66 -0.22 6.26
C GLU A 72 -9.41 1.29 6.23
N GLU A 73 -8.50 1.78 7.07
CA GLU A 73 -8.12 3.18 7.11
C GLU A 73 -7.47 3.64 5.81
N ILE A 74 -6.54 2.83 5.28
CA ILE A 74 -5.89 3.10 3.99
C ILE A 74 -6.93 3.02 2.86
N PHE A 75 -7.82 2.02 2.89
CA PHE A 75 -8.85 1.87 1.87
C PHE A 75 -9.86 3.02 1.89
N TYR A 76 -10.22 3.52 3.07
CA TYR A 76 -11.08 4.69 3.22
C TYR A 76 -10.44 5.93 2.57
N GLU A 77 -9.16 6.21 2.88
CA GLU A 77 -8.43 7.34 2.30
C GLU A 77 -8.29 7.23 0.77
N LEU A 78 -7.94 6.04 0.26
CA LEU A 78 -7.86 5.78 -1.18
C LEU A 78 -9.19 6.09 -1.88
N THR A 79 -10.30 5.59 -1.33
CA THR A 79 -11.62 5.71 -1.98
C THR A 79 -12.25 7.09 -1.81
N HIS A 80 -12.19 7.69 -0.61
CA HIS A 80 -12.91 8.93 -0.32
C HIS A 80 -12.13 10.19 -0.70
N ASN A 81 -10.79 10.13 -0.67
CA ASN A 81 -9.95 11.30 -0.89
C ASN A 81 -9.15 11.24 -2.18
N LEU A 82 -8.87 10.04 -2.72
CA LEU A 82 -8.01 9.86 -3.90
C LEU A 82 -8.73 9.27 -5.12
N ASP A 83 -10.04 8.97 -5.02
CA ASP A 83 -10.84 8.33 -6.08
C ASP A 83 -10.13 7.08 -6.65
N GLN A 84 -9.58 6.28 -5.73
CA GLN A 84 -8.64 5.22 -6.02
C GLN A 84 -9.11 3.92 -5.39
N ASP A 85 -9.07 2.82 -6.14
CA ASP A 85 -9.53 1.51 -5.70
C ASP A 85 -8.34 0.53 -5.51
N LEU A 86 -8.65 -0.67 -5.05
CA LEU A 86 -7.72 -1.78 -4.97
C LEU A 86 -7.64 -2.54 -6.30
N GLY A 87 -6.51 -3.22 -6.51
CA GLY A 87 -6.31 -4.19 -7.59
C GLY A 87 -6.81 -5.60 -7.27
#